data_AF-A0A1V4R0H2-F1
#
_entry.id   AF-A0A1V4R0H2-F1
#
_cell.length_a   1.000
_cell.length_b   1.000
_cell.length_c   1.000
_cell.angle_alpha   90.00
_cell.angle_beta   90.00
_cell.angle_gamma   90.00
#
_symmetry.space_group_name_H-M   'P 1'
#
loop_
_entity.id
_entity.type
_entity.pdbx_description
1 polymer ?
#
loop_
_entity_poly.entity_id
_entity_poly.type
_entity_poly.pdbx_seq_one_letter_code
_entity_poly.pdbx_strand_id
1 'polypeptide(L)'
;MKLQEELSKRFEKAIAECIKPPVLVGPKWLRPGPGDGEFTFIGAPRIAKATGRKPQRIASLLRRRLDVGDLGLVVKVSDTGIITLVPSKPKAKQSAAAAKAKGQGGKAR
;
A
#
# COMPACT_ATOMS: atom_id res chain seq x y z
N MET A 1 -6.04 -16.86 11.36
CA MET A 1 -6.39 -17.22 9.97
C MET A 1 -7.52 -16.37 9.37
N LYS A 2 -8.52 -15.89 10.12
CA LYS A 2 -9.64 -15.08 9.58
C LYS A 2 -9.27 -13.72 8.92
N LEU A 3 -8.28 -13.00 9.46
CA LEU A 3 -7.91 -11.66 8.98
C LEU A 3 -7.39 -11.67 7.53
N GLN A 4 -6.60 -12.68 7.16
CA GLN A 4 -6.02 -12.77 5.83
C GLN A 4 -7.08 -13.03 4.75
N GLU A 5 -8.04 -13.92 5.03
CA GLU A 5 -9.15 -14.19 4.11
C GLU A 5 -10.05 -12.97 3.93
N GLU A 6 -10.33 -12.25 5.01
CA GLU A 6 -11.16 -11.04 4.94
C GLU A 6 -10.47 -9.92 4.16
N LEU A 7 -9.16 -9.74 4.39
CA LEU A 7 -8.33 -8.84 3.58
C LEU A 7 -8.34 -9.26 2.10
N SER A 8 -8.17 -10.56 1.80
CA SER A 8 -8.21 -11.07 0.43
C SER A 8 -9.54 -10.77 -0.27
N LYS A 9 -10.69 -10.98 0.41
CA LYS A 9 -12.01 -10.65 -0.15
C LYS A 9 -12.17 -9.15 -0.42
N ARG A 10 -11.70 -8.28 0.48
CA ARG A 10 -11.73 -6.82 0.27
C ARG A 10 -10.86 -6.38 -0.89
N PHE A 11 -9.67 -6.98 -1.03
CA PHE A 11 -8.81 -6.74 -2.19
C PHE A 11 -9.46 -7.19 -3.48
N GLU A 12 -10.06 -8.37 -3.51
CA GLU A 12 -10.78 -8.89 -4.68
C GLU A 12 -11.91 -7.93 -5.11
N LYS A 13 -12.72 -7.47 -4.15
CA LYS A 13 -13.77 -6.48 -4.41
C LYS A 13 -13.21 -5.16 -4.96
N ALA A 14 -12.20 -4.59 -4.31
CA ALA A 14 -11.56 -3.36 -4.75
C ALA A 14 -10.92 -3.48 -6.15
N ILE A 15 -10.34 -4.65 -6.47
CA ILE A 15 -9.75 -4.96 -7.78
C ILE A 15 -10.85 -5.08 -8.84
N ALA A 16 -11.91 -5.83 -8.57
CA ALA A 16 -13.03 -6.00 -9.50
C ALA A 16 -13.70 -4.66 -9.84
N GLU A 17 -13.81 -3.74 -8.88
CA GLU A 17 -14.37 -2.40 -9.11
C GLU A 17 -13.41 -1.47 -9.88
N CYS A 18 -12.10 -1.54 -9.62
CA CYS A 18 -11.12 -0.62 -10.21
C CYS A 18 -10.55 -1.09 -11.55
N ILE A 19 -10.60 -2.39 -11.83
CA ILE A 19 -9.76 -3.04 -12.84
C ILE A 19 -10.63 -3.89 -13.75
N LYS A 20 -10.68 -3.48 -15.02
CA LYS A 20 -11.37 -4.17 -16.10
C LYS A 20 -10.34 -4.51 -17.19
N PRO A 21 -10.24 -5.78 -17.63
CA PRO A 21 -11.00 -6.95 -17.16
C PRO A 21 -10.64 -7.38 -15.73
N PRO A 22 -11.56 -8.03 -15.00
CA PRO A 22 -11.33 -8.45 -13.62
C PRO A 22 -10.16 -9.45 -13.57
N VAL A 23 -9.18 -9.16 -12.73
CA VAL A 23 -7.99 -10.02 -12.56
C VAL A 23 -8.22 -10.92 -11.37
N LEU A 24 -8.07 -12.25 -11.56
CA LEU A 24 -8.17 -13.21 -10.47
C LEU A 24 -7.07 -12.98 -9.44
N VAL A 25 -7.49 -12.75 -8.20
CA VAL A 25 -6.62 -12.46 -7.06
C VAL A 25 -6.50 -13.72 -6.22
N GLY A 26 -5.28 -14.26 -6.07
CA GLY A 26 -5.07 -15.44 -5.25
C GLY A 26 -4.70 -15.08 -3.80
N PRO A 27 -5.01 -15.95 -2.81
CA PRO A 27 -4.59 -15.75 -1.40
C PRO A 27 -3.06 -15.67 -1.25
N LYS A 28 -2.30 -16.24 -2.20
CA LYS A 28 -0.83 -16.16 -2.27
C LYS A 28 -0.28 -14.75 -2.57
N TRP A 29 -1.15 -13.78 -2.91
CA TRP A 29 -0.73 -12.43 -3.27
C TRP A 29 -0.62 -11.52 -2.04
N LEU A 30 -1.28 -11.88 -0.93
CA LEU A 30 -1.07 -11.25 0.36
C LEU A 30 -0.09 -12.13 1.15
N ARG A 31 1.08 -11.58 1.49
CA ARG A 31 2.08 -12.26 2.31
C ARG A 31 2.21 -11.56 3.65
N PRO A 32 2.46 -12.30 4.76
CA PRO A 32 2.89 -11.67 5.99
C PRO A 32 4.21 -10.92 5.73
N GLY A 33 4.30 -9.69 6.23
CA GLY A 33 5.52 -8.90 6.22
C GLY A 33 6.48 -9.35 7.32
N PRO A 34 7.67 -8.72 7.42
CA PRO A 34 8.63 -8.98 8.49
C PRO A 34 8.15 -8.51 9.87
N GLY A 35 7.14 -7.63 9.94
CA GLY A 35 6.57 -7.13 11.19
C GLY A 35 5.34 -7.92 11.68
N ASP A 36 5.14 -7.95 13.00
CA ASP A 36 3.96 -8.56 13.62
C ASP A 36 2.69 -7.80 13.20
N GLY A 37 1.75 -8.51 12.56
CA GLY A 37 0.53 -7.93 11.98
C GLY A 37 0.73 -7.14 10.67
N GLU A 38 1.93 -7.16 10.09
CA GLU A 38 2.20 -6.54 8.78
C GLU A 38 1.83 -7.49 7.64
N PHE A 39 1.23 -6.97 6.56
CA PHE A 39 0.93 -7.74 5.36
C PHE A 39 1.38 -6.99 4.11
N THR A 40 2.08 -7.66 3.22
CA THR A 40 2.50 -7.11 1.92
C THR A 40 1.70 -7.75 0.80
N PHE A 41 1.06 -6.91 0.00
CA PHE A 41 0.38 -7.31 -1.22
C PHE A 41 1.32 -7.19 -2.43
N ILE A 42 1.72 -8.34 -2.97
CA ILE A 42 2.61 -8.46 -4.13
C ILE A 42 1.86 -8.59 -5.47
N GLY A 43 0.53 -8.47 -5.45
CA GLY A 43 -0.31 -8.61 -6.63
C GLY A 43 -0.30 -7.40 -7.58
N ALA A 44 0.03 -6.21 -7.08
CA ALA A 44 0.01 -4.96 -7.86
C ALA A 44 0.82 -5.01 -9.18
N PRO A 45 2.09 -5.49 -9.21
CA PRO A 45 2.84 -5.61 -10.46
C PRO A 45 2.26 -6.64 -11.44
N ARG A 46 1.64 -7.73 -10.94
CA ARG A 46 0.96 -8.72 -11.79
C ARG A 46 -0.27 -8.12 -12.46
N ILE A 47 -1.07 -7.39 -11.69
CA ILE A 47 -2.26 -6.71 -12.22
C ILE A 47 -1.88 -5.60 -13.21
N ALA A 48 -0.83 -4.85 -12.90
CA ALA A 48 -0.25 -3.86 -13.80
C ALA A 48 0.14 -4.47 -15.15
N LYS A 49 0.82 -5.62 -15.14
CA LYS A 49 1.16 -6.38 -16.35
C LYS A 49 -0.07 -6.85 -17.11
N ALA A 50 -1.07 -7.38 -16.41
CA ALA A 50 -2.32 -7.87 -17.02
C ALA A 50 -3.16 -6.76 -17.66
N THR A 51 -3.06 -5.53 -17.14
CA THR A 51 -3.89 -4.38 -17.56
C THR A 51 -3.15 -3.37 -18.43
N GLY A 52 -1.84 -3.56 -18.64
CA GLY A 52 -0.99 -2.60 -19.34
C GLY A 52 -0.83 -1.26 -18.62
N ARG A 53 -1.03 -1.22 -17.29
CA ARG A 53 -0.97 0.01 -16.47
C ARG A 53 0.27 0.05 -15.58
N LYS A 54 0.64 1.23 -15.10
CA LYS A 54 1.74 1.38 -14.13
C LYS A 54 1.35 0.79 -12.76
N PRO A 55 2.23 0.00 -12.10
CA PRO A 55 1.98 -0.56 -10.76
C PRO A 55 1.57 0.48 -9.71
N GLN A 56 2.21 1.65 -9.72
CA GLN A 56 1.88 2.78 -8.85
C GLN A 56 0.42 3.23 -8.99
N ARG A 57 -0.09 3.27 -10.23
CA ARG A 57 -1.47 3.69 -10.51
C ARG A 57 -2.46 2.66 -10.00
N ILE A 58 -2.16 1.37 -10.17
CA ILE A 58 -2.94 0.28 -9.60
C ILE A 58 -2.94 0.37 -8.07
N ALA A 59 -1.77 0.51 -7.46
CA ALA A 59 -1.66 0.62 -6.01
C ALA A 59 -2.40 1.83 -5.42
N SER A 60 -2.35 2.98 -6.10
CA SER A 60 -3.11 4.17 -5.71
C SER A 60 -4.62 3.98 -5.82
N LEU A 61 -5.10 3.33 -6.88
CA LEU A 61 -6.53 3.00 -7.05
C LEU A 61 -7.01 2.06 -5.96
N LEU A 62 -6.24 1.00 -5.68
CA LEU A 62 -6.55 0.04 -4.64
C LEU A 62 -6.57 0.70 -3.26
N ARG A 63 -5.60 1.54 -2.94
CA ARG A 63 -5.60 2.31 -1.67
C ARG A 63 -6.86 3.15 -1.48
N ARG A 64 -7.45 3.71 -2.54
CA ARG A 64 -8.66 4.53 -2.45
C ARG A 64 -9.95 3.74 -2.26
N ARG A 65 -9.97 2.46 -2.64
CA ARG A 65 -11.14 1.57 -2.50
C ARG A 65 -11.01 0.58 -1.35
N LEU A 66 -9.80 0.28 -0.93
CA LEU A 66 -9.53 -0.65 0.14
C LEU A 66 -9.72 0.05 1.48
N ASP A 67 -10.88 -0.16 2.09
CA ASP A 67 -11.13 0.24 3.47
C ASP A 67 -10.66 -0.86 4.42
N VAL A 68 -9.67 -0.52 5.26
CA VAL A 68 -9.07 -1.40 6.28
C VAL A 68 -8.95 -0.69 7.63
N GLY A 69 -9.61 0.48 7.76
CA GLY A 69 -9.54 1.30 8.97
C GLY A 69 -10.23 0.65 10.16
N ASP A 70 -11.32 -0.08 9.91
CA ASP A 70 -12.04 -0.88 10.90
C ASP A 70 -11.20 -2.06 11.44
N LEU A 71 -10.24 -2.54 10.65
CA LEU A 71 -9.31 -3.60 11.04
C LEU A 71 -8.11 -3.07 11.83
N GLY A 72 -8.05 -1.75 12.09
CA GLY A 72 -6.90 -1.11 12.73
C GLY A 72 -5.63 -1.22 11.89
N LEU A 73 -5.75 -1.24 10.56
CA LEU A 73 -4.63 -1.32 9.61
C LEU A 73 -4.50 -0.03 8.81
N VAL A 74 -3.29 0.27 8.35
CA VAL A 74 -2.98 1.40 7.47
C VAL A 74 -2.36 0.89 6.18
N VAL A 75 -2.90 1.35 5.05
CA VAL A 75 -2.38 1.05 3.72
C VAL A 75 -1.23 2.00 3.39
N LYS A 76 -0.02 1.47 3.28
CA LYS A 76 1.15 2.15 2.73
C LYS A 76 1.37 1.68 1.29
N VAL A 77 1.71 2.62 0.41
CA VAL A 77 2.07 2.33 -0.99
C VAL A 77 3.49 2.83 -1.21
N SER A 78 4.39 1.94 -1.60
CA SER A 78 5.77 2.27 -1.94
C SER A 78 5.88 2.81 -3.37
N ASP A 79 6.97 3.51 -3.68
CA ASP A 79 7.26 4.02 -5.02
C ASP A 79 7.37 2.92 -6.09
N THR A 80 7.68 1.69 -5.69
CA THR A 80 7.69 0.50 -6.56
C THR A 80 6.29 -0.02 -6.89
N GLY A 81 5.23 0.55 -6.30
CA GLY A 81 3.85 0.08 -6.43
C GLY A 81 3.51 -1.12 -5.56
N ILE A 82 4.36 -1.45 -4.58
CA ILE A 82 4.07 -2.46 -3.55
C ILE A 82 3.12 -1.85 -2.52
N ILE A 83 2.10 -2.61 -2.12
CA ILE A 83 1.15 -2.19 -1.09
C ILE A 83 1.47 -2.97 0.18
N THR A 84 1.68 -2.26 1.29
CA THR A 84 1.95 -2.84 2.61
C THR A 84 0.90 -2.35 3.60
N LEU A 85 0.21 -3.28 4.25
CA LEU A 85 -0.69 -3.04 5.35
C LEU A 85 0.11 -3.15 6.65
N VAL A 86 0.13 -2.07 7.42
CA VAL A 86 0.78 -2.05 8.73
C VAL A 86 -0.28 -1.86 9.82
N PRO A 87 -0.14 -2.46 11.00
CA PRO A 87 -1.03 -2.16 12.10
C PRO A 87 -0.95 -0.69 12.48
N SER A 88 -2.12 -0.07 12.61
CA SER A 88 -2.31 1.28 13.11
C SER A 88 -2.05 1.26 14.62
N LYS A 89 -0.77 1.18 15.01
CA LYS A 89 -0.38 1.44 16.41
C LYS A 89 -0.93 2.83 16.79
N PRO A 90 -1.46 3.02 18.01
CA PRO A 90 -1.75 4.35 18.49
C PRO A 90 -0.48 5.21 18.33
N LYS A 91 -0.68 6.31 17.62
CA LYS A 91 0.31 7.23 17.06
C LYS A 91 1.34 7.68 18.10
N ALA A 92 2.53 7.10 18.11
CA ALA A 92 3.73 7.80 18.59
C ALA A 92 4.26 8.66 17.42
N LYS A 93 4.01 9.97 17.50
CA LYS A 93 4.64 11.09 16.77
C LYS A 93 5.72 10.68 15.75
N GLN A 94 5.39 10.72 14.46
CA GLN A 94 6.39 10.81 13.39
C GLN A 94 6.46 12.26 12.90
N SER A 95 6.92 13.15 13.78
CA SER A 95 7.55 14.41 13.39
C SER A 95 9.06 14.15 13.46
N ALA A 96 9.69 13.91 12.31
CA ALA A 96 11.14 13.96 12.19
C ALA A 96 11.54 14.29 10.75
N ALA A 97 11.75 15.60 10.55
CA ALA A 97 12.78 16.19 9.72
C ALA A 97 12.86 15.80 8.23
N ALA A 98 12.02 16.44 7.41
CA ALA A 98 12.44 16.90 6.10
C ALA A 98 13.13 18.28 6.25
N ALA A 99 14.33 18.32 6.82
CA ALA A 99 15.19 19.51 6.80
C ALA A 99 16.12 19.43 5.58
N LYS A 100 15.57 19.63 4.37
CA LYS A 100 16.38 20.01 3.21
C LYS A 100 16.65 21.51 3.33
N ALA A 101 17.69 21.89 4.06
CA ALA A 101 18.21 23.26 4.01
C ALA A 101 18.92 23.45 2.67
N LYS A 102 18.20 24.02 1.71
CA LYS A 102 18.72 24.58 0.46
C LYS A 102 19.15 26.03 0.74
N GLY A 103 20.44 26.32 0.64
CA GLY A 103 20.98 27.56 0.07
C GLY A 103 21.09 28.82 0.94
N GLN A 104 22.01 29.69 0.48
CA GLN A 104 22.27 31.09 0.86
C GLN A 104 23.19 31.21 2.10
N GLY A 105 24.47 31.57 2.00
CA GLY A 105 25.08 32.64 1.20
C GLY A 105 25.42 33.79 2.14
N GLY A 106 26.70 34.01 2.45
CA GLY A 106 27.07 35.08 3.39
C GLY A 106 28.54 35.13 3.75
N LYS A 107 29.37 35.55 2.81
CA LYS A 107 30.74 36.03 3.03
C LYS A 107 30.65 37.48 3.53
N ALA A 108 31.06 37.75 4.77
CA ALA A 108 31.37 39.08 5.29
C ALA A 108 32.64 38.92 6.13
N ARG A 109 33.79 39.34 5.58
CA ARG A 109 34.45 40.64 5.81
C ARG A 109 35.03 40.73 7.21
#